data_AF-A0A962F3C8-F1
#
_entry.id   AF-A0A962F3C8-F1
#
_cell.length_a   1.000
_cell.length_b   1.000
_cell.length_c   1.000
_cell.angle_alpha   90.00
_cell.angle_beta   90.00
_cell.angle_gamma   90.00
#
_symmetry.space_group_name_H-M   'P 1'
#
loop_
_entity.id
_entity.type
_entity.pdbx_description
1 polymer ?
#
loop_
_entity_poly.entity_id
_entity_poly.type
_entity_poly.pdbx_seq_one_letter_code
_entity_poly.pdbx_strand_id
1 'polypeptide(L)'
;IAANAVSNTKLADMATARIKGRVTAATGDPEDLTAAQVRTLINVADGANAYVHPNHSGDVTSVADGATTIANDVVTNAKLANMATATIKGRTTAGTGDPEDLTATQATALLNTVTSGAKGLAPASGGGTTNFLRADGTWAAPVPSTNQATASLQFVIDGGGSAITTGIKGFIEVPFACTINQVTMLADQTGSAVVDIWKDTYANYPPTDADSITASAVPTISSATKSQNATLTGWTTAIAAGDILGFNVDSAATITRLTVSLKVTKT
;
A
#
# COMPACT_ATOMS: atom_id res chain seq x y z
N ILE A 1 76.06 65.37 -24.22
CA ILE A 1 76.67 65.30 -22.87
C ILE A 1 77.63 64.11 -22.87
N ALA A 2 78.83 64.24 -22.29
CA ALA A 2 79.77 63.11 -22.19
C ALA A 2 79.22 61.98 -21.31
N ALA A 3 79.61 60.73 -21.56
CA ALA A 3 79.14 59.59 -20.76
C ALA A 3 79.38 59.82 -19.25
N ASN A 4 78.42 59.42 -18.42
CA ASN A 4 78.40 59.58 -16.96
C ASN A 4 78.40 61.04 -16.42
N ALA A 5 78.27 62.08 -17.25
CA ALA A 5 78.31 63.47 -16.78
C ALA A 5 76.98 64.03 -16.21
N VAL A 6 75.96 63.17 -16.04
CA VAL A 6 74.71 63.47 -15.31
C VAL A 6 74.78 62.78 -13.95
N SER A 7 75.06 63.54 -12.88
CA SER A 7 75.05 63.04 -11.50
C SER A 7 73.66 63.14 -10.88
N ASN A 8 73.40 62.40 -9.80
CA ASN A 8 72.13 62.45 -9.08
C ASN A 8 71.78 63.88 -8.59
N THR A 9 72.80 64.71 -8.34
CA THR A 9 72.65 66.14 -8.00
C THR A 9 72.02 66.97 -9.12
N LYS A 10 72.24 66.61 -10.40
CA LYS A 10 71.58 67.27 -11.54
C LYS A 10 70.14 66.78 -11.77
N LEU A 11 69.68 65.82 -10.97
CA LEU A 11 68.33 65.28 -10.92
C LEU A 11 67.62 65.62 -9.60
N ALA A 12 68.24 66.43 -8.73
CA ALA A 12 68.00 66.46 -7.28
C ALA A 12 66.58 66.85 -6.84
N ASP A 13 65.97 67.87 -7.44
CA ASP A 13 64.73 68.47 -6.93
C ASP A 13 63.47 67.71 -7.38
N MET A 14 63.47 66.40 -7.16
CA MET A 14 62.32 65.53 -7.38
C MET A 14 61.36 65.57 -6.19
N ALA A 15 60.11 65.97 -6.42
CA ALA A 15 59.06 65.89 -5.41
C ALA A 15 58.80 64.44 -4.95
N THR A 16 58.27 64.26 -3.73
CA THR A 16 57.93 62.94 -3.18
C THR A 16 56.99 62.14 -4.09
N ALA A 17 57.17 60.80 -4.13
CA ALA A 17 56.38 59.85 -4.93
C ALA A 17 56.40 60.13 -6.45
N ARG A 18 57.58 60.50 -6.98
CA ARG A 18 57.86 60.67 -8.41
C ARG A 18 58.93 59.69 -8.89
N ILE A 19 58.98 59.49 -10.20
CA ILE A 19 60.04 58.76 -10.90
C ILE A 19 60.50 59.62 -12.08
N LYS A 20 61.83 59.73 -12.30
CA LYS A 20 62.38 60.42 -13.47
C LYS A 20 62.03 59.65 -14.75
N GLY A 21 61.48 60.33 -15.73
CA GLY A 21 61.11 59.76 -17.03
C GLY A 21 60.85 60.85 -18.05
N ARG A 22 59.97 60.58 -19.02
CA ARG A 22 59.40 61.60 -19.92
C ARG A 22 58.01 61.19 -20.36
N VAL A 23 57.10 62.17 -20.43
CA VAL A 23 55.83 62.07 -21.14
C VAL A 23 55.59 63.18 -22.16
N THR A 24 56.35 64.28 -22.15
CA THR A 24 56.30 65.26 -23.25
C THR A 24 56.72 64.59 -24.56
N ALA A 25 55.98 64.85 -25.64
CA ALA A 25 56.30 64.31 -26.96
C ALA A 25 57.65 64.85 -27.50
N ALA A 26 58.33 64.05 -28.31
CA ALA A 26 59.68 64.29 -28.85
C ALA A 26 60.83 64.21 -27.81
N THR A 27 62.05 64.54 -28.26
CA THR A 27 63.32 64.40 -27.50
C THR A 27 63.76 65.72 -26.85
N GLY A 28 64.67 65.65 -25.87
CA GLY A 28 65.02 66.76 -24.94
C GLY A 28 65.34 66.23 -23.54
N ASP A 29 65.10 67.03 -22.49
CA ASP A 29 65.52 66.69 -21.09
C ASP A 29 64.51 65.87 -20.25
N PRO A 30 64.92 65.08 -19.24
CA PRO A 30 64.01 64.30 -18.39
C PRO A 30 63.09 65.11 -17.46
N GLU A 31 61.98 64.49 -17.05
CA GLU A 31 60.84 65.06 -16.30
C GLU A 31 60.53 64.28 -15.01
N ASP A 32 59.91 64.92 -14.02
CA ASP A 32 59.44 64.29 -12.78
C ASP A 32 58.02 63.74 -12.88
N LEU A 33 57.90 62.46 -13.26
CA LEU A 33 56.61 61.84 -13.52
C LEU A 33 55.88 61.48 -12.21
N THR A 34 54.63 61.92 -12.11
CA THR A 34 53.65 61.43 -11.13
C THR A 34 53.40 59.93 -11.30
N ALA A 35 52.91 59.27 -10.25
CA ALA A 35 52.43 57.89 -10.35
C ALA A 35 51.42 57.69 -11.50
N ALA A 36 50.55 58.68 -11.77
CA ALA A 36 49.64 58.67 -12.90
C ALA A 36 50.38 58.70 -14.26
N GLN A 37 51.36 59.59 -14.44
CA GLN A 37 52.16 59.66 -15.67
C GLN A 37 52.99 58.39 -15.90
N VAL A 38 53.61 57.83 -14.86
CA VAL A 38 54.35 56.55 -14.95
C VAL A 38 53.41 55.44 -15.39
N ARG A 39 52.25 55.32 -14.74
CA ARG A 39 51.20 54.34 -15.07
C ARG A 39 50.72 54.46 -16.51
N THR A 40 50.45 55.67 -17.00
CA THR A 40 50.13 55.91 -18.42
C THR A 40 51.26 55.44 -19.34
N LEU A 41 52.52 55.74 -19.00
CA LEU A 41 53.69 55.37 -19.80
C LEU A 41 53.91 53.86 -19.90
N ILE A 42 53.63 53.11 -18.83
CA ILE A 42 53.71 51.62 -18.81
C ILE A 42 52.35 50.93 -19.11
N ASN A 43 51.32 51.71 -19.46
CA ASN A 43 49.95 51.26 -19.74
C ASN A 43 49.31 50.39 -18.62
N VAL A 44 49.43 50.85 -17.37
CA VAL A 44 48.87 50.20 -16.16
C VAL A 44 47.84 51.14 -15.50
N ALA A 45 46.73 50.59 -15.00
CA ALA A 45 45.69 51.36 -14.29
C ALA A 45 46.09 51.72 -12.85
N ASP A 46 45.44 52.74 -12.26
CA ASP A 46 45.64 53.04 -10.83
C ASP A 46 45.12 51.89 -9.94
N GLY A 47 45.83 51.58 -8.87
CA GLY A 47 45.49 50.49 -7.95
C GLY A 47 45.69 49.06 -8.49
N ALA A 48 46.43 48.86 -9.59
CA ALA A 48 46.66 47.53 -10.17
C ALA A 48 47.46 46.59 -9.23
N ASN A 49 46.76 45.72 -8.51
CA ASN A 49 47.37 44.68 -7.66
C ASN A 49 47.77 43.47 -8.53
N ALA A 50 49.06 43.34 -8.83
CA ALA A 50 49.55 42.59 -9.99
C ALA A 50 49.74 41.07 -9.75
N TYR A 51 48.66 40.34 -9.49
CA TYR A 51 48.36 39.03 -10.12
C TYR A 51 46.98 38.53 -9.67
N VAL A 52 46.04 38.42 -10.61
CA VAL A 52 44.82 37.63 -10.46
C VAL A 52 44.95 36.48 -11.44
N HIS A 53 44.82 35.24 -10.97
CA HIS A 53 44.83 34.07 -11.84
C HIS A 53 43.75 34.24 -12.91
N PRO A 54 44.03 34.00 -14.21
CA PRO A 54 42.97 33.91 -15.21
C PRO A 54 41.90 32.93 -14.71
N ASN A 55 40.63 33.35 -14.71
CA ASN A 55 39.57 32.43 -14.34
C ASN A 55 39.57 31.28 -15.36
N HIS A 56 39.54 30.05 -14.89
CA HIS A 56 39.40 28.90 -15.79
C HIS A 56 38.04 28.97 -16.52
N SER A 57 37.99 28.37 -17.70
CA SER A 57 36.77 28.32 -18.50
C SER A 57 36.18 26.91 -18.47
N GLY A 58 34.87 26.81 -18.31
CA GLY A 58 34.16 25.55 -18.09
C GLY A 58 33.77 25.35 -16.62
N ASP A 59 33.85 24.11 -16.15
CA ASP A 59 33.33 23.68 -14.84
C ASP A 59 34.22 24.03 -13.65
N VAL A 60 35.40 24.56 -13.93
CA VAL A 60 36.43 24.89 -12.96
C VAL A 60 36.43 26.39 -12.74
N THR A 61 36.30 26.82 -11.49
CA THR A 61 36.46 28.20 -11.04
C THR A 61 37.79 28.38 -10.32
N SER A 62 38.44 29.53 -10.50
CA SER A 62 39.59 29.94 -9.68
C SER A 62 39.13 30.90 -8.57
N VAL A 63 39.50 30.64 -7.32
CA VAL A 63 39.32 31.60 -6.20
C VAL A 63 40.56 32.48 -6.03
N ALA A 64 40.41 33.60 -5.31
CA ALA A 64 41.33 34.74 -5.34
C ALA A 64 42.74 34.49 -4.73
N ASP A 65 42.94 33.37 -4.03
CA ASP A 65 44.23 32.88 -3.55
C ASP A 65 44.93 31.91 -4.52
N GLY A 66 44.27 31.53 -5.61
CA GLY A 66 44.77 30.64 -6.66
C GLY A 66 44.20 29.21 -6.64
N ALA A 67 43.37 28.82 -5.67
CA ALA A 67 42.79 27.47 -5.65
C ALA A 67 41.71 27.27 -6.72
N THR A 68 41.59 26.04 -7.25
CA THR A 68 40.62 25.68 -8.29
C THR A 68 39.53 24.77 -7.76
N THR A 69 38.27 25.17 -7.91
CA THR A 69 37.10 24.38 -7.50
C THR A 69 36.24 24.00 -8.69
N ILE A 70 35.87 22.72 -8.75
CA ILE A 70 34.65 22.28 -9.41
C ILE A 70 33.55 22.52 -8.37
N ALA A 71 32.58 23.39 -8.67
CA ALA A 71 31.46 23.60 -7.76
C ALA A 71 30.64 22.30 -7.63
N ASN A 72 29.94 22.10 -6.51
CA ASN A 72 29.05 20.95 -6.38
C ASN A 72 28.05 20.93 -7.56
N ASP A 73 27.71 19.72 -8.00
CA ASP A 73 26.68 19.46 -9.02
C ASP A 73 26.96 19.97 -10.46
N VAL A 74 28.18 20.44 -10.77
CA VAL A 74 28.53 20.86 -12.16
C VAL A 74 28.94 19.70 -13.09
N VAL A 75 29.25 18.50 -12.57
CA VAL A 75 29.49 17.31 -13.41
C VAL A 75 28.13 16.69 -13.78
N THR A 76 27.61 17.14 -14.92
CA THR A 76 26.24 16.90 -15.38
C THR A 76 26.05 15.60 -16.17
N ASN A 77 24.78 15.28 -16.48
CA ASN A 77 24.48 14.50 -17.69
C ASN A 77 25.04 15.18 -18.97
N ALA A 78 25.16 14.46 -20.08
CA ALA A 78 25.95 14.83 -21.26
C ALA A 78 27.49 14.89 -21.05
N LYS A 79 28.01 15.30 -19.87
CA LYS A 79 29.37 14.90 -19.42
C LYS A 79 29.36 13.43 -19.02
N LEU A 80 28.25 13.01 -18.40
CA LEU A 80 27.73 11.63 -18.38
C LEU A 80 26.81 11.31 -19.60
N ALA A 81 27.22 11.70 -20.82
CA ALA A 81 26.67 11.31 -22.14
C ALA A 81 25.13 11.37 -22.41
N ASN A 82 24.72 10.97 -23.63
CA ASN A 82 23.32 10.78 -24.00
C ASN A 82 22.73 9.57 -23.25
N MET A 83 21.53 9.72 -22.70
CA MET A 83 20.78 8.59 -22.15
C MET A 83 20.25 7.69 -23.26
N ALA A 84 20.20 6.38 -23.00
CA ALA A 84 19.49 5.44 -23.87
C ALA A 84 17.97 5.63 -23.75
N THR A 85 17.21 5.12 -24.73
CA THR A 85 15.75 5.05 -24.60
C THR A 85 15.37 4.15 -23.42
N ALA A 86 14.36 4.59 -22.64
CA ALA A 86 13.83 3.88 -21.46
C ALA A 86 14.84 3.67 -20.30
N THR A 87 15.80 4.58 -20.13
CA THR A 87 16.61 4.70 -18.90
C THR A 87 16.21 5.89 -18.02
N ILE A 88 16.62 5.85 -16.76
CA ILE A 88 16.40 6.87 -15.73
C ILE A 88 17.75 7.18 -15.07
N LYS A 89 18.05 8.47 -14.80
CA LYS A 89 19.20 8.82 -13.96
C LYS A 89 18.98 8.40 -12.51
N GLY A 90 19.87 7.57 -12.00
CA GLY A 90 19.89 7.15 -10.60
C GLY A 90 21.28 6.64 -10.24
N ARG A 91 21.38 5.80 -9.21
CA ARG A 91 22.63 5.13 -8.85
C ARG A 91 22.31 3.77 -8.23
N THR A 92 22.68 2.70 -8.93
CA THR A 92 22.64 1.32 -8.41
C THR A 92 23.97 0.89 -7.80
N THR A 93 25.09 1.51 -8.18
CA THR A 93 26.38 1.24 -7.55
C THR A 93 26.38 1.76 -6.11
N ALA A 94 26.61 0.86 -5.16
CA ALA A 94 26.61 1.20 -3.74
C ALA A 94 27.61 2.33 -3.40
N GLY A 95 27.22 3.21 -2.46
CA GLY A 95 27.97 4.40 -2.08
C GLY A 95 27.50 5.67 -2.79
N THR A 96 28.25 6.77 -2.64
CA THR A 96 28.00 8.05 -3.31
C THR A 96 28.83 8.20 -4.59
N GLY A 97 28.41 9.09 -5.48
CA GLY A 97 29.14 9.46 -6.69
C GLY A 97 28.21 9.81 -7.85
N ASP A 98 28.80 9.96 -9.03
CA ASP A 98 28.17 10.38 -10.29
C ASP A 98 26.90 9.56 -10.66
N PRO A 99 25.87 10.17 -11.28
CA PRO A 99 24.70 9.45 -11.79
C PRO A 99 24.97 8.38 -12.86
N GLU A 100 24.12 7.35 -12.89
CA GLU A 100 24.11 6.22 -13.83
C GLU A 100 22.87 6.26 -14.75
N ASP A 101 22.96 5.70 -15.95
CA ASP A 101 21.77 5.33 -16.75
C ASP A 101 21.22 3.98 -16.27
N LEU A 102 20.13 4.02 -15.51
CA LEU A 102 19.46 2.82 -15.02
C LEU A 102 18.38 2.36 -16.00
N THR A 103 18.36 1.08 -16.36
CA THR A 103 17.20 0.45 -16.98
C THR A 103 15.99 0.49 -16.04
N ALA A 104 14.78 0.32 -16.59
CA ALA A 104 13.56 0.20 -15.78
C ALA A 104 13.70 -0.88 -14.68
N THR A 105 14.29 -2.04 -14.98
CA THR A 105 14.54 -3.12 -14.01
C THR A 105 15.44 -2.66 -12.86
N GLN A 106 16.55 -1.99 -13.15
CA GLN A 106 17.46 -1.43 -12.15
C GLN A 106 16.77 -0.37 -11.28
N ALA A 107 15.98 0.51 -11.88
CA ALA A 107 15.19 1.49 -11.13
C ALA A 107 14.16 0.82 -10.22
N THR A 108 13.46 -0.23 -10.68
CA THR A 108 12.52 -0.98 -9.83
C THR A 108 13.18 -1.78 -8.71
N ALA A 109 14.47 -2.12 -8.83
CA ALA A 109 15.22 -2.79 -7.76
C ALA A 109 15.69 -1.83 -6.64
N LEU A 110 15.81 -0.53 -6.94
CA LEU A 110 16.13 0.51 -5.94
C LEU A 110 14.90 0.99 -5.15
N LEU A 111 13.72 0.92 -5.76
CA LEU A 111 12.49 1.39 -5.15
C LEU A 111 11.89 0.32 -4.24
N ASN A 112 11.57 0.69 -3.01
CA ASN A 112 10.94 -0.20 -2.05
C ASN A 112 9.61 -0.77 -2.59
N THR A 113 9.39 -2.06 -2.35
CA THR A 113 8.07 -2.70 -2.47
C THR A 113 7.09 -2.09 -1.46
N VAL A 114 5.80 -2.07 -1.78
CA VAL A 114 4.74 -1.67 -0.83
C VAL A 114 4.73 -2.58 0.40
N THR A 115 4.49 -1.99 1.57
CA THR A 115 4.29 -2.69 2.84
C THR A 115 3.12 -2.06 3.59
N SER A 116 2.76 -2.61 4.75
CA SER A 116 1.73 -2.03 5.62
C SER A 116 2.08 -0.65 6.18
N GLY A 117 3.37 -0.28 6.19
CA GLY A 117 3.85 1.02 6.67
C GLY A 117 4.43 1.95 5.60
N ALA A 118 4.73 1.44 4.40
CA ALA A 118 5.41 2.20 3.34
C ALA A 118 4.69 2.10 1.99
N LYS A 119 4.57 3.25 1.31
CA LYS A 119 4.25 3.30 -0.13
C LYS A 119 5.41 2.68 -0.91
N GLY A 120 5.11 1.98 -2.00
CA GLY A 120 6.13 1.33 -2.81
C GLY A 120 5.56 0.69 -4.07
N LEU A 121 6.42 -0.04 -4.78
CA LEU A 121 6.04 -0.81 -5.96
C LEU A 121 5.18 -2.02 -5.58
N ALA A 122 4.28 -2.44 -6.46
CA ALA A 122 3.67 -3.76 -6.34
C ALA A 122 4.76 -4.84 -6.58
N PRO A 123 4.89 -5.86 -5.73
CA PRO A 123 5.77 -6.99 -6.02
C PRO A 123 5.24 -7.78 -7.22
N ALA A 124 6.08 -8.62 -7.81
CA ALA A 124 5.66 -9.50 -8.90
C ALA A 124 4.48 -10.38 -8.46
N SER A 125 3.38 -10.35 -9.23
CA SER A 125 2.15 -11.07 -8.89
C SER A 125 2.19 -12.57 -9.15
N GLY A 126 3.14 -13.03 -9.97
CA GLY A 126 3.14 -14.39 -10.53
C GLY A 126 2.03 -14.64 -11.56
N GLY A 127 1.19 -13.62 -11.86
CA GLY A 127 0.01 -13.75 -12.71
C GLY A 127 -1.22 -14.30 -11.99
N GLY A 128 -2.15 -14.87 -12.77
CA GLY A 128 -3.44 -15.37 -12.29
C GLY A 128 -4.55 -14.30 -12.27
N THR A 129 -5.79 -14.75 -12.08
CA THR A 129 -7.01 -13.92 -12.10
C THR A 129 -7.71 -13.81 -10.74
N THR A 130 -7.25 -14.56 -9.74
CA THR A 130 -7.88 -14.71 -8.42
C THR A 130 -7.07 -14.11 -7.28
N ASN A 131 -5.86 -13.63 -7.54
CA ASN A 131 -4.95 -13.07 -6.53
C ASN A 131 -5.07 -11.55 -6.47
N PHE A 132 -5.09 -10.99 -5.25
CA PHE A 132 -5.11 -9.55 -5.00
C PHE A 132 -3.94 -9.18 -4.09
N LEU A 133 -3.42 -7.97 -4.27
CA LEU A 133 -2.35 -7.44 -3.43
C LEU A 133 -2.92 -6.99 -2.09
N ARG A 134 -2.51 -7.67 -1.01
CA ARG A 134 -2.92 -7.37 0.36
C ARG A 134 -2.10 -6.22 0.94
N ALA A 135 -2.60 -5.62 2.01
CA ALA A 135 -1.94 -4.52 2.71
C ALA A 135 -0.59 -4.89 3.36
N ASP A 136 -0.29 -6.18 3.52
CA ASP A 136 1.02 -6.67 3.98
C ASP A 136 2.07 -6.74 2.84
N GLY A 137 1.70 -6.36 1.61
CA GLY A 137 2.57 -6.42 0.44
C GLY A 137 2.59 -7.78 -0.26
N THR A 138 1.73 -8.74 0.12
CA THR A 138 1.70 -10.07 -0.53
C THR A 138 0.51 -10.23 -1.47
N TRP A 139 0.73 -10.92 -2.60
CA TRP A 139 -0.34 -11.37 -3.48
C TRP A 139 -0.94 -12.68 -2.95
N ALA A 140 -2.25 -12.69 -2.72
CA ALA A 140 -2.96 -13.89 -2.28
C ALA A 140 -4.39 -13.89 -2.81
N ALA A 141 -4.98 -15.08 -2.92
CA ALA A 141 -6.43 -15.19 -3.07
C ALA A 141 -7.11 -14.60 -1.82
N PRO A 142 -8.24 -13.90 -1.96
CA PRO A 142 -9.07 -13.56 -0.81
C PRO A 142 -9.49 -14.87 -0.15
N VAL A 143 -9.47 -14.93 1.18
CA VAL A 143 -10.23 -15.98 1.87
C VAL A 143 -11.68 -15.84 1.39
N PRO A 144 -12.35 -16.92 0.95
CA PRO A 144 -13.75 -16.83 0.58
C PRO A 144 -14.49 -16.26 1.79
N SER A 145 -15.16 -15.12 1.61
CA SER A 145 -16.16 -14.72 2.58
C SER A 145 -17.22 -15.79 2.51
N THR A 146 -17.19 -16.74 3.45
CA THR A 146 -18.30 -17.67 3.61
C THR A 146 -19.44 -16.79 4.10
N ASN A 147 -20.25 -16.33 3.14
CA ASN A 147 -21.56 -15.74 3.37
C ASN A 147 -22.46 -16.86 3.88
N GLN A 148 -22.13 -17.32 5.10
CA GLN A 148 -22.90 -18.21 5.96
C GLN A 148 -24.11 -17.41 6.43
N ALA A 149 -24.96 -17.07 5.45
CA ALA A 149 -26.22 -16.42 5.63
C ALA A 149 -27.07 -17.39 6.46
N THR A 150 -27.03 -17.18 7.77
CA THR A 150 -27.84 -17.96 8.70
C THR A 150 -29.29 -17.69 8.34
N ALA A 151 -30.04 -18.76 8.11
CA ALA A 151 -31.46 -18.72 7.87
C ALA A 151 -32.19 -19.48 8.97
N SER A 152 -33.51 -19.33 9.02
CA SER A 152 -34.39 -20.15 9.84
C SER A 152 -35.38 -20.88 8.94
N LEU A 153 -35.40 -22.20 8.99
CA LEU A 153 -36.51 -23.01 8.47
C LEU A 153 -37.53 -23.12 9.60
N GLN A 154 -38.77 -22.71 9.37
CA GLN A 154 -39.79 -22.64 10.42
C GLN A 154 -41.06 -23.36 9.97
N PHE A 155 -41.61 -24.16 10.88
CA PHE A 155 -42.91 -24.79 10.71
C PHE A 155 -43.77 -24.53 11.96
N VAL A 156 -45.01 -24.10 11.75
CA VAL A 156 -45.97 -23.81 12.81
C VAL A 156 -47.05 -24.88 12.79
N ILE A 157 -47.15 -25.62 13.89
CA ILE A 157 -48.18 -26.62 14.15
C ILE A 157 -49.28 -25.93 14.97
N ASP A 158 -50.52 -26.02 14.50
CA ASP A 158 -51.70 -25.43 15.14
C ASP A 158 -52.75 -26.52 15.38
N GLY A 159 -53.18 -26.67 16.63
CA GLY A 159 -54.24 -27.58 17.06
C GLY A 159 -55.64 -26.96 17.00
N GLY A 160 -55.80 -25.75 16.46
CA GLY A 160 -57.08 -25.06 16.32
C GLY A 160 -57.69 -24.65 17.67
N GLY A 161 -56.86 -24.34 18.65
CA GLY A 161 -57.27 -24.08 20.05
C GLY A 161 -57.55 -25.35 20.87
N SER A 162 -57.37 -26.54 20.30
CA SER A 162 -57.27 -27.80 21.04
C SER A 162 -55.80 -28.22 21.19
N ALA A 163 -55.52 -29.12 22.13
CA ALA A 163 -54.18 -29.70 22.25
C ALA A 163 -53.77 -30.38 20.93
N ILE A 164 -52.52 -30.17 20.51
CA ILE A 164 -51.97 -30.74 19.28
C ILE A 164 -52.11 -32.28 19.31
N THR A 165 -52.62 -32.86 18.22
CA THR A 165 -52.75 -34.33 18.07
C THR A 165 -51.43 -34.95 17.59
N THR A 166 -51.29 -36.28 17.67
CA THR A 166 -50.13 -36.99 17.11
C THR A 166 -50.18 -37.11 15.57
N GLY A 167 -49.10 -37.58 14.96
CA GLY A 167 -48.96 -37.80 13.51
C GLY A 167 -48.47 -36.57 12.73
N ILE A 168 -48.34 -36.73 11.42
CA ILE A 168 -47.83 -35.70 10.49
C ILE A 168 -48.66 -34.42 10.53
N LYS A 169 -47.98 -33.28 10.56
CA LYS A 169 -48.58 -31.93 10.56
C LYS A 169 -48.36 -31.15 9.28
N GLY A 170 -47.37 -31.52 8.50
CA GLY A 170 -47.12 -30.96 7.17
C GLY A 170 -45.66 -31.10 6.76
N PHE A 171 -45.36 -30.47 5.62
CA PHE A 171 -44.07 -30.56 4.95
C PHE A 171 -43.62 -29.19 4.44
N ILE A 172 -42.31 -28.98 4.33
CA ILE A 172 -41.71 -27.82 3.65
C ILE A 172 -40.61 -28.28 2.69
N GLU A 173 -40.50 -27.62 1.54
CA GLU A 173 -39.33 -27.73 0.66
C GLU A 173 -38.22 -26.78 1.14
N VAL A 174 -36.97 -27.22 1.10
CA VAL A 174 -35.81 -26.38 1.43
C VAL A 174 -35.08 -25.97 0.14
N PRO A 175 -35.26 -24.73 -0.38
CA PRO A 175 -34.81 -24.35 -1.73
C PRO A 175 -33.31 -24.02 -1.83
N PHE A 176 -32.50 -24.43 -0.86
CA PHE A 176 -31.05 -24.21 -0.83
C PHE A 176 -30.37 -25.29 0.03
N ALA A 177 -29.11 -25.61 -0.27
CA ALA A 177 -28.31 -26.48 0.58
C ALA A 177 -27.94 -25.77 1.88
N CYS A 178 -28.01 -26.49 3.01
CA CYS A 178 -27.63 -25.94 4.31
C CYS A 178 -27.31 -27.02 5.35
N THR A 179 -26.61 -26.61 6.41
CA THR A 179 -26.38 -27.42 7.60
C THR A 179 -27.21 -26.89 8.77
N ILE A 180 -27.96 -27.76 9.44
CA ILE A 180 -28.67 -27.47 10.70
C ILE A 180 -27.65 -27.20 11.80
N ASN A 181 -27.80 -26.07 12.49
CA ASN A 181 -26.95 -25.68 13.62
C ASN A 181 -27.66 -25.76 14.97
N GLN A 182 -28.99 -25.63 14.99
CA GLN A 182 -29.79 -25.69 16.21
C GLN A 182 -31.28 -25.89 15.88
N VAL A 183 -31.98 -26.70 16.67
CA VAL A 183 -33.45 -26.71 16.73
C VAL A 183 -33.93 -25.90 17.93
N THR A 184 -35.02 -25.15 17.74
CA THR A 184 -35.74 -24.40 18.78
C THR A 184 -37.21 -24.72 18.68
N MET A 185 -37.84 -25.06 19.79
CA MET A 185 -39.29 -25.24 19.90
C MET A 185 -39.88 -24.15 20.79
N LEU A 186 -40.96 -23.50 20.34
CA LEU A 186 -41.67 -22.44 21.07
C LEU A 186 -43.17 -22.76 21.10
N ALA A 187 -43.71 -22.98 22.30
CA ALA A 187 -45.12 -23.27 22.54
C ALA A 187 -45.89 -22.02 23.01
N ASP A 188 -47.19 -22.02 22.78
CA ASP A 188 -48.13 -20.99 23.23
C ASP A 188 -48.42 -21.03 24.74
N GLN A 189 -48.33 -22.22 25.35
CA GLN A 189 -48.56 -22.44 26.78
C GLN A 189 -47.65 -23.53 27.35
N THR A 190 -47.61 -23.65 28.69
CA THR A 190 -46.87 -24.73 29.36
C THR A 190 -47.49 -26.09 29.02
N GLY A 191 -46.66 -27.01 28.58
CA GLY A 191 -47.05 -28.39 28.29
C GLY A 191 -45.87 -29.25 27.85
N SER A 192 -46.15 -30.29 27.10
CA SER A 192 -45.13 -31.19 26.54
C SER A 192 -45.42 -31.47 25.07
N ALA A 193 -44.37 -31.63 24.26
CA ALA A 193 -44.47 -32.07 22.88
C ALA A 193 -43.16 -32.72 22.43
N VAL A 194 -43.27 -33.80 21.66
CA VAL A 194 -42.16 -34.43 20.94
C VAL A 194 -42.49 -34.35 19.46
N VAL A 195 -41.60 -33.73 18.68
CA VAL A 195 -41.78 -33.53 17.25
C VAL A 195 -40.57 -34.06 16.50
N ASP A 196 -40.72 -35.21 15.85
CA ASP A 196 -39.69 -35.72 14.95
C ASP A 196 -39.71 -34.98 13.61
N ILE A 197 -38.54 -34.92 12.99
CA ILE A 197 -38.30 -34.25 11.72
C ILE A 197 -37.73 -35.29 10.77
N TRP A 198 -38.42 -35.50 9.66
CA TRP A 198 -38.08 -36.49 8.63
C TRP A 198 -37.60 -35.76 7.39
N LYS A 199 -36.61 -36.31 6.66
CA LYS A 199 -36.03 -35.66 5.47
C LYS A 199 -35.85 -36.64 4.32
N ASP A 200 -36.53 -36.37 3.22
CA ASP A 200 -36.35 -37.13 1.98
C ASP A 200 -36.24 -36.17 0.78
N THR A 201 -35.80 -36.70 -0.36
CA THR A 201 -35.75 -35.97 -1.63
C THR A 201 -37.15 -35.76 -2.20
N TYR A 202 -37.33 -34.71 -3.00
CA TYR A 202 -38.58 -34.48 -3.75
C TYR A 202 -39.05 -35.71 -4.56
N ALA A 203 -38.11 -36.51 -5.10
CA ALA A 203 -38.42 -37.67 -5.93
C ALA A 203 -39.04 -38.85 -5.18
N ASN A 204 -38.81 -38.96 -3.87
CA ASN A 204 -39.27 -40.06 -3.04
C ASN A 204 -40.49 -39.68 -2.15
N TYR A 205 -40.94 -38.42 -2.22
CA TYR A 205 -42.00 -37.88 -1.36
C TYR A 205 -43.24 -38.80 -1.25
N PRO A 206 -43.81 -39.02 -0.04
CA PRO A 206 -43.53 -38.32 1.22
C PRO A 206 -42.47 -38.99 2.12
N PRO A 207 -41.67 -38.19 2.87
CA PRO A 207 -40.84 -38.70 3.97
C PRO A 207 -41.66 -39.50 4.99
N THR A 208 -41.03 -40.53 5.56
CA THR A 208 -41.58 -41.47 6.53
C THR A 208 -40.73 -41.53 7.81
N ASP A 209 -41.16 -42.32 8.80
CA ASP A 209 -40.43 -42.58 10.05
C ASP A 209 -39.00 -43.11 9.84
N ALA A 210 -38.77 -43.84 8.74
CA ALA A 210 -37.44 -44.32 8.35
C ALA A 210 -36.49 -43.20 7.94
N ASP A 211 -37.01 -42.02 7.60
CA ASP A 211 -36.29 -40.85 7.10
C ASP A 211 -35.99 -39.82 8.22
N SER A 212 -36.14 -40.23 9.48
CA SER A 212 -35.84 -39.40 10.65
C SER A 212 -34.41 -38.87 10.66
N ILE A 213 -34.27 -37.55 10.77
CA ILE A 213 -32.97 -36.89 10.90
C ILE A 213 -32.59 -36.57 12.34
N THR A 214 -33.45 -36.87 13.32
CA THR A 214 -33.23 -36.46 14.74
C THR A 214 -32.67 -37.57 15.63
N ALA A 215 -32.68 -38.82 15.13
CA ALA A 215 -32.19 -40.01 15.82
C ALA A 215 -32.80 -40.15 17.23
N SER A 216 -31.98 -40.41 18.26
CA SER A 216 -32.45 -40.48 19.66
C SER A 216 -32.61 -39.11 20.34
N ALA A 217 -32.27 -38.02 19.65
CA ALA A 217 -32.27 -36.65 20.18
C ALA A 217 -33.45 -35.83 19.62
N VAL A 218 -34.63 -36.45 19.59
CA VAL A 218 -35.88 -35.88 19.03
C VAL A 218 -36.25 -34.56 19.73
N PRO A 219 -36.59 -33.49 18.97
CA PRO A 219 -37.05 -32.22 19.52
C PRO A 219 -38.17 -32.40 20.55
N THR A 220 -37.86 -32.07 21.80
CA THR A 220 -38.76 -32.30 22.94
C THR A 220 -38.94 -31.04 23.77
N ILE A 221 -40.19 -30.69 24.11
CA ILE A 221 -40.58 -29.86 25.25
C ILE A 221 -41.16 -30.79 26.32
N SER A 222 -40.74 -30.63 27.58
CA SER A 222 -41.26 -31.41 28.72
C SER A 222 -41.67 -30.47 29.85
N SER A 223 -42.97 -30.39 30.13
CA SER A 223 -43.59 -29.54 31.17
C SER A 223 -43.10 -28.08 31.14
N ALA A 224 -42.95 -27.50 29.96
CA ALA A 224 -42.36 -26.19 29.72
C ALA A 224 -43.03 -25.47 28.53
N THR A 225 -42.60 -24.24 28.23
CA THR A 225 -43.06 -23.45 27.08
C THR A 225 -42.09 -23.44 25.89
N LYS A 226 -40.87 -23.96 26.06
CA LYS A 226 -39.82 -23.91 25.03
C LYS A 226 -38.71 -24.93 25.27
N SER A 227 -37.99 -25.27 24.21
CA SER A 227 -36.72 -26.00 24.29
C SER A 227 -35.77 -25.60 23.16
N GLN A 228 -34.48 -25.87 23.34
CA GLN A 228 -33.43 -25.65 22.34
C GLN A 228 -32.39 -26.76 22.41
N ASN A 229 -31.91 -27.21 21.25
CA ASN A 229 -30.79 -28.15 21.13
C ASN A 229 -29.87 -27.67 20.01
N ALA A 230 -28.63 -27.29 20.36
CA ALA A 230 -27.57 -26.91 19.42
C ALA A 230 -26.45 -27.97 19.33
N THR A 231 -26.52 -29.03 20.14
CA THR A 231 -25.57 -30.14 20.11
C THR A 231 -25.92 -31.15 19.02
N LEU A 232 -27.23 -31.35 18.75
CA LEU A 232 -27.76 -32.17 17.66
C LEU A 232 -27.13 -33.58 17.60
N THR A 233 -26.92 -34.19 18.77
CA THR A 233 -26.24 -35.49 18.91
C THR A 233 -26.90 -36.57 18.05
N GLY A 234 -26.15 -37.11 17.07
CA GLY A 234 -26.63 -38.15 16.17
C GLY A 234 -27.54 -37.69 15.03
N TRP A 235 -27.80 -36.37 14.90
CA TRP A 235 -28.64 -35.85 13.82
C TRP A 235 -27.95 -35.92 12.45
N THR A 236 -28.76 -36.15 11.41
CA THR A 236 -28.34 -35.86 10.03
C THR A 236 -28.57 -34.37 9.76
N THR A 237 -27.52 -33.56 9.92
CA THR A 237 -27.63 -32.10 9.86
C THR A 237 -27.49 -31.49 8.47
N ALA A 238 -27.01 -32.25 7.48
CA ALA A 238 -26.90 -31.77 6.10
C ALA A 238 -28.25 -31.92 5.36
N ILE A 239 -28.70 -30.82 4.74
CA ILE A 239 -29.89 -30.73 3.90
C ILE A 239 -29.45 -30.27 2.51
N ALA A 240 -29.86 -30.99 1.46
CA ALA A 240 -29.62 -30.60 0.07
C ALA A 240 -30.70 -29.62 -0.42
N ALA A 241 -30.39 -28.83 -1.45
CA ALA A 241 -31.39 -28.00 -2.11
C ALA A 241 -32.47 -28.88 -2.76
N GLY A 242 -33.74 -28.63 -2.44
CA GLY A 242 -34.88 -29.43 -2.90
C GLY A 242 -35.24 -30.63 -2.01
N ASP A 243 -34.56 -30.84 -0.89
CA ASP A 243 -35.01 -31.78 0.15
C ASP A 243 -36.34 -31.31 0.77
N ILE A 244 -37.21 -32.26 1.09
CA ILE A 244 -38.46 -32.05 1.80
C ILE A 244 -38.29 -32.43 3.26
N LEU A 245 -38.65 -31.52 4.18
CA LEU A 245 -38.75 -31.81 5.60
C LEU A 245 -40.21 -32.05 5.99
N GLY A 246 -40.49 -33.20 6.61
CA GLY A 246 -41.77 -33.52 7.25
C GLY A 246 -41.69 -33.34 8.77
N PHE A 247 -42.78 -32.88 9.39
CA PHE A 247 -42.88 -32.68 10.83
C PHE A 247 -43.94 -33.62 11.43
N ASN A 248 -43.49 -34.63 12.18
CA ASN A 248 -44.35 -35.61 12.86
C ASN A 248 -44.48 -35.30 14.35
N VAL A 249 -45.69 -35.29 14.90
CA VAL A 249 -45.88 -35.18 16.35
C VAL A 249 -45.98 -36.59 16.95
N ASP A 250 -44.96 -37.04 17.67
CA ASP A 250 -44.98 -38.35 18.33
C ASP A 250 -45.85 -38.30 19.60
N SER A 251 -45.80 -37.18 20.30
CA SER A 251 -46.67 -36.90 21.45
C SER A 251 -46.86 -35.39 21.64
N ALA A 252 -48.00 -35.00 22.17
CA ALA A 252 -48.24 -33.64 22.67
C ALA A 252 -49.28 -33.65 23.79
N ALA A 253 -49.14 -32.70 24.72
CA ALA A 253 -50.03 -32.49 25.85
C ALA A 253 -50.13 -30.99 26.12
N THR A 254 -51.38 -30.52 26.28
CA THR A 254 -51.83 -29.13 26.56
C THR A 254 -51.46 -28.04 25.55
N ILE A 255 -50.28 -28.09 24.91
CA ILE A 255 -49.84 -27.11 23.88
C ILE A 255 -50.85 -27.09 22.73
N THR A 256 -51.35 -25.91 22.36
CA THR A 256 -52.31 -25.76 21.24
C THR A 256 -51.67 -25.16 19.99
N ARG A 257 -50.54 -24.46 20.11
CA ARG A 257 -49.73 -23.99 18.98
C ARG A 257 -48.24 -24.09 19.28
N LEU A 258 -47.47 -24.63 18.33
CA LEU A 258 -46.06 -24.94 18.48
C LEU A 258 -45.28 -24.51 17.23
N THR A 259 -44.24 -23.71 17.39
CA THR A 259 -43.27 -23.40 16.32
C THR A 259 -42.03 -24.27 16.47
N VAL A 260 -41.67 -25.01 15.42
CA VAL A 260 -40.36 -25.66 15.28
C VAL A 260 -39.51 -24.79 14.35
N SER A 261 -38.37 -24.32 14.85
CA SER A 261 -37.45 -23.44 14.12
C SER A 261 -36.05 -24.06 14.07
N LEU A 262 -35.61 -24.45 12.88
CA LEU A 262 -34.25 -24.89 12.60
C LEU A 262 -33.41 -23.66 12.20
N LYS A 263 -32.41 -23.31 13.02
CA LYS A 263 -31.34 -22.40 12.61
C LYS A 263 -30.41 -23.18 11.69
N VAL A 264 -30.24 -22.70 10.47
CA VAL A 264 -29.41 -23.34 9.44
C VAL A 264 -28.39 -22.36 8.87
N THR A 265 -27.27 -22.89 8.39
CA THR A 265 -26.25 -22.13 7.67
C THR A 265 -26.21 -22.61 6.23
N LYS A 266 -26.40 -21.71 5.26
CA LYS A 266 -26.30 -22.03 3.83
C LYS A 266 -24.89 -22.47 3.46
N THR A 267 -24.79 -23.47 2.59
CA THR A 267 -23.56 -24.15 2.15
C THR A 267 -23.46 -24.17 0.64
#